data_AF-A0A5M3MSW9-F1
#
_entry.id   AF-A0A5M3MSW9-F1
#
_cell.length_a   1.000
_cell.length_b   1.000
_cell.length_c   1.000
_cell.angle_alpha   90.00
_cell.angle_beta   90.00
_cell.angle_gamma   90.00
#
_symmetry.space_group_name_H-M   'P 1'
#
loop_
_entity.id
_entity.type
_entity.pdbx_description
1 polymer ?
#
loop_
_entity_poly.entity_id
_entity_poly.type
_entity_poly.pdbx_seq_one_letter_code
_entity_poly.pdbx_strand_id
1 'polypeptide(L)'
;MKIVSESELKEHNNATIKGAVEGAALGSAIALPSFWLLNKRWPYYRQLPLPLKAFGAVIVIAPLISIRAEHAGLEYERSKWTGVGKMEIDRQAEEENRRWASLGMKDKAAEWAANHQLSVISGTWALSVAAIGSYIMKDPLQTTPQKVVQVRVWAQGITIGVLIAAAVFTHAQRREAAANKTKNNDHTWAHVIEEQQRAKENAKAE
;
A
#
# COMPACT_ATOMS: atom_id res chain seq x y z
N MET A 1 -7.64 -26.93 -13.45
CA MET A 1 -8.13 -25.56 -13.19
C MET A 1 -9.59 -25.64 -12.80
N LYS A 2 -10.01 -25.08 -11.66
CA LYS A 2 -11.44 -24.92 -11.35
C LYS A 2 -11.96 -23.81 -12.27
N ILE A 3 -12.94 -24.13 -13.12
CA ILE A 3 -13.60 -23.13 -13.95
C ILE A 3 -14.48 -22.31 -12.99
N VAL A 4 -14.26 -21.00 -12.95
CA VAL A 4 -15.04 -20.09 -12.09
C VAL A 4 -16.47 -20.05 -12.60
N SER A 5 -17.45 -20.20 -11.70
CA SER A 5 -18.85 -20.10 -12.11
C SER A 5 -19.25 -18.65 -12.36
N GLU A 6 -20.24 -18.46 -13.24
CA GLU A 6 -20.85 -17.13 -13.47
C GLU A 6 -21.38 -16.49 -12.18
N SER A 7 -21.83 -17.30 -11.21
CA SER A 7 -22.27 -16.80 -9.91
C SER A 7 -21.09 -16.32 -9.04
N GLU A 8 -19.98 -17.06 -9.02
CA GLU A 8 -18.77 -16.67 -8.28
C GLU A 8 -18.18 -15.37 -8.84
N LEU A 9 -18.21 -15.17 -10.16
CA LEU A 9 -17.79 -13.91 -10.80
C LEU A 9 -18.68 -12.73 -10.40
N LYS A 10 -20.00 -12.92 -10.36
CA LYS A 10 -20.94 -11.88 -9.92
C LYS A 10 -20.75 -11.52 -8.45
N GLU A 11 -20.54 -12.51 -7.59
CA GLU A 11 -20.25 -12.27 -6.17
C GLU A 11 -18.94 -11.51 -5.97
N HIS A 12 -17.87 -11.90 -6.67
CA HIS A 12 -16.59 -11.19 -6.65
C HIS A 12 -16.74 -9.74 -7.14
N ASN A 13 -17.46 -9.54 -8.25
CA ASN A 13 -17.71 -8.21 -8.80
C ASN A 13 -18.51 -7.34 -7.82
N ASN A 14 -19.53 -7.89 -7.16
CA ASN A 14 -20.28 -7.18 -6.13
C ASN A 14 -19.40 -6.77 -4.94
N ALA A 15 -18.51 -7.65 -4.48
CA ALA A 15 -17.54 -7.33 -3.42
C ALA A 15 -16.60 -6.19 -3.84
N THR A 16 -16.08 -6.26 -5.07
CA THR A 16 -15.20 -5.24 -5.65
C THR A 16 -15.90 -3.88 -5.76
N ILE A 17 -17.14 -3.86 -6.27
CA ILE A 17 -17.95 -2.64 -6.37
C ILE A 17 -18.24 -2.05 -4.99
N LYS A 18 -18.57 -2.91 -4.00
CA LYS A 18 -18.76 -2.45 -2.63
C LYS A 18 -17.50 -1.78 -2.08
N GLY A 19 -16.33 -2.39 -2.27
CA GLY A 19 -15.03 -1.80 -1.92
C GLY A 19 -14.78 -0.47 -2.61
N ALA A 20 -15.10 -0.37 -3.91
CA ALA A 20 -14.99 0.87 -4.68
C ALA A 20 -15.86 2.00 -4.10
N VAL A 21 -17.11 1.70 -3.72
CA VAL A 21 -18.04 2.67 -3.11
C VAL A 21 -17.52 3.11 -1.73
N GLU A 22 -17.03 2.18 -0.92
CA GLU A 22 -16.40 2.52 0.36
C GLU A 22 -15.17 3.42 0.17
N GLY A 23 -14.33 3.13 -0.82
CA GLY A 23 -13.17 3.95 -1.18
C GLY A 23 -13.58 5.36 -1.65
N ALA A 24 -14.65 5.47 -2.42
CA ALA A 24 -15.19 6.77 -2.85
C ALA A 24 -15.70 7.58 -1.66
N ALA A 25 -16.42 6.94 -0.73
CA ALA A 25 -16.93 7.58 0.48
C ALA A 25 -15.78 8.05 1.39
N LEU A 26 -14.79 7.20 1.64
CA LEU A 26 -13.61 7.52 2.43
C LEU A 26 -12.79 8.66 1.78
N GLY A 27 -12.55 8.58 0.48
CA GLY A 27 -11.86 9.62 -0.26
C GLY A 27 -12.60 10.96 -0.21
N SER A 28 -13.92 10.94 -0.36
CA SER A 28 -14.75 12.16 -0.27
C SER A 28 -14.74 12.74 1.13
N ALA A 29 -14.78 11.89 2.17
CA ALA A 29 -14.68 12.30 3.57
C ALA A 29 -13.33 12.95 3.91
N ILE A 30 -12.26 12.66 3.17
CA ILE A 30 -10.95 13.31 3.32
C ILE A 30 -10.87 14.58 2.45
N ALA A 31 -11.25 14.47 1.18
CA ALA A 31 -11.08 15.54 0.21
C ALA A 31 -11.97 16.76 0.51
N LEU A 32 -13.24 16.56 0.83
CA LEU A 32 -14.19 17.66 1.05
C LEU A 32 -13.81 18.54 2.24
N PRO A 33 -13.51 18.02 3.45
CA PRO A 33 -13.07 18.85 4.57
C PRO A 33 -11.73 19.54 4.30
N SER A 34 -10.80 18.84 3.64
CA SER A 34 -9.50 19.41 3.25
C SER A 34 -9.68 20.61 2.33
N PHE A 35 -10.56 20.49 1.34
CA PHE A 35 -10.86 21.54 0.38
C PHE A 35 -11.56 22.72 1.02
N TRP A 36 -12.51 22.45 1.92
CA TRP A 36 -13.17 23.48 2.70
C TRP A 36 -12.17 24.27 3.56
N LEU A 37 -11.27 23.58 4.26
CA LEU A 37 -10.26 24.19 5.11
C LEU A 37 -9.26 25.04 4.29
N LEU A 38 -8.78 24.49 3.16
CA LEU A 38 -7.87 25.19 2.24
C LEU A 38 -8.54 26.45 1.66
N ASN A 39 -9.80 26.35 1.25
CA ASN A 39 -10.55 27.49 0.71
C ASN A 39 -10.82 28.56 1.78
N LYS A 40 -10.96 28.18 3.05
CA LYS A 40 -11.16 29.10 4.17
C LYS A 40 -9.87 29.81 4.60
N ARG A 41 -8.74 29.10 4.68
CA ARG A 41 -7.50 29.65 5.25
C ARG A 41 -6.51 30.22 4.24
N TRP A 42 -6.48 29.72 3.00
CA TRP A 42 -5.43 30.07 2.04
C TRP A 42 -5.98 30.91 0.88
N PRO A 43 -5.66 32.21 0.80
CA PRO A 43 -6.15 33.11 -0.25
C PRO A 43 -5.81 32.63 -1.66
N TYR A 44 -4.65 32.01 -1.84
CA TYR A 44 -4.20 31.45 -3.11
C TYR A 44 -5.10 30.29 -3.57
N TYR A 45 -5.47 29.39 -2.66
CA TYR A 45 -6.36 28.27 -2.99
C TYR A 45 -7.76 28.75 -3.39
N ARG A 46 -8.24 29.84 -2.78
CA ARG A 46 -9.52 30.44 -3.13
C ARG A 46 -9.56 30.93 -4.58
N GLN A 47 -8.46 31.50 -5.07
CA GLN A 47 -8.30 32.00 -6.45
C GLN A 47 -8.08 30.89 -7.49
N LEU A 48 -7.84 29.65 -7.06
CA LEU A 48 -7.55 28.54 -7.97
C LEU A 48 -8.78 28.24 -8.86
N PRO A 49 -8.60 28.05 -10.19
CA PRO A 49 -9.70 27.73 -11.09
C PRO A 49 -10.33 26.38 -10.75
N LEU A 50 -11.64 26.24 -11.04
CA LEU A 50 -12.42 25.06 -10.70
C LEU A 50 -11.82 23.74 -11.22
N PRO A 51 -11.27 23.65 -12.45
CA PRO A 51 -10.63 22.43 -12.93
C PRO A 51 -9.44 21.96 -12.07
N LEU A 52 -8.62 22.89 -11.56
CA LEU A 52 -7.49 22.53 -10.68
C LEU A 52 -7.96 22.04 -9.32
N LYS A 53 -9.04 22.61 -8.79
CA LYS A 53 -9.68 22.12 -7.57
C LYS A 53 -10.22 20.70 -7.80
N ALA A 54 -10.99 20.49 -8.87
CA ALA A 54 -11.52 19.17 -9.22
C ALA A 54 -10.41 18.12 -9.41
N PHE A 55 -9.31 18.48 -10.08
CA PHE A 55 -8.15 17.61 -10.25
C PHE A 55 -7.54 17.17 -8.91
N GLY A 56 -7.42 18.09 -7.94
CA GLY A 56 -6.98 17.73 -6.59
C GLY A 56 -7.88 16.71 -5.91
N ALA A 57 -9.20 16.77 -6.13
CA ALA A 57 -10.14 15.81 -5.57
C ALA A 57 -9.96 14.43 -6.22
N VAL A 58 -9.77 14.40 -7.55
CA VAL A 58 -9.49 13.17 -8.31
C VAL A 58 -8.20 12.50 -7.82
N ILE A 59 -7.13 13.26 -7.57
CA ILE A 59 -5.86 12.73 -7.05
C ILE A 59 -6.06 11.98 -5.72
N VAL A 60 -6.98 12.42 -4.88
CA VAL A 60 -7.24 11.78 -3.57
C VAL A 60 -8.23 10.62 -3.71
N ILE A 61 -9.35 10.86 -4.40
CA ILE A 61 -10.49 9.94 -4.41
C ILE A 61 -10.21 8.73 -5.30
N ALA A 62 -9.68 8.92 -6.51
CA ALA A 62 -9.54 7.84 -7.48
C ALA A 62 -8.59 6.70 -7.01
N PRO A 63 -7.41 7.00 -6.42
CA PRO A 63 -6.57 5.93 -5.87
C PRO A 63 -7.25 5.17 -4.71
N LEU A 64 -8.00 5.86 -3.85
CA LEU A 64 -8.68 5.24 -2.73
C LEU A 64 -9.81 4.30 -3.18
N ILE A 65 -10.55 4.66 -4.24
CA ILE A 65 -11.50 3.77 -4.91
C ILE A 65 -10.77 2.50 -5.36
N SER A 66 -9.67 2.64 -6.10
CA SER A 66 -8.94 1.50 -6.64
C SER A 66 -8.37 0.59 -5.55
N ILE A 67 -7.75 1.15 -4.51
CA ILE A 67 -7.15 0.38 -3.41
C ILE A 67 -8.22 -0.39 -2.65
N ARG A 68 -9.35 0.24 -2.32
CA ARG A 68 -10.43 -0.43 -1.56
C ARG A 68 -11.18 -1.45 -2.40
N ALA A 69 -11.35 -1.20 -3.70
CA ALA A 69 -11.91 -2.18 -4.63
C ALA A 69 -11.06 -3.45 -4.67
N GLU A 70 -9.74 -3.30 -4.84
CA GLU A 70 -8.79 -4.42 -4.87
C GLU A 70 -8.79 -5.19 -3.54
N HIS A 71 -8.72 -4.48 -2.41
CA HIS A 71 -8.72 -5.12 -1.09
C HIS A 71 -10.02 -5.91 -0.84
N ALA A 72 -11.18 -5.39 -1.26
CA ALA A 72 -12.44 -6.09 -1.09
C ALA A 72 -12.53 -7.35 -1.99
N GLY A 73 -11.98 -7.30 -3.20
CA GLY A 73 -11.84 -8.48 -4.06
C GLY A 73 -10.96 -9.55 -3.43
N LEU A 74 -9.77 -9.18 -2.97
CA LEU A 74 -8.85 -10.08 -2.28
C LEU A 74 -9.42 -10.67 -0.99
N GLU A 75 -10.18 -9.88 -0.22
CA GLU A 75 -10.86 -10.35 0.99
C GLU A 75 -11.95 -11.38 0.65
N TYR A 76 -12.73 -11.14 -0.41
CA TYR A 76 -13.70 -12.11 -0.90
C TYR A 76 -13.01 -13.42 -1.35
N GLU A 77 -11.93 -13.35 -2.12
CA GLU A 77 -11.18 -14.55 -2.53
C GLU A 77 -10.65 -15.33 -1.32
N ARG A 78 -10.05 -14.62 -0.36
CA ARG A 78 -9.55 -15.21 0.88
C ARG A 78 -10.67 -15.87 1.70
N SER A 79 -11.87 -15.31 1.69
CA SER A 79 -13.02 -15.91 2.38
C SER A 79 -13.44 -17.27 1.80
N LYS A 80 -13.19 -17.49 0.51
CA LYS A 80 -13.52 -18.74 -0.20
C LYS A 80 -12.37 -19.76 -0.17
N TRP A 81 -11.19 -19.40 0.36
CA TRP A 81 -10.12 -20.37 0.58
C TRP A 81 -10.58 -21.43 1.58
N THR A 82 -10.35 -22.69 1.23
CA THR A 82 -10.77 -23.86 2.00
C THR A 82 -9.72 -24.96 1.91
N GLY A 83 -9.73 -25.86 2.89
CA GLY A 83 -8.84 -27.03 2.92
C GLY A 83 -7.46 -26.74 3.50
N VAL A 84 -6.55 -27.69 3.27
CA VAL A 84 -5.20 -27.76 3.86
C VAL A 84 -4.37 -26.50 3.63
N GLY A 85 -4.46 -25.90 2.44
CA GLY A 85 -3.71 -24.69 2.12
C GLY A 85 -4.11 -23.47 2.97
N LYS A 86 -5.38 -23.37 3.38
CA LYS A 86 -5.82 -22.31 4.29
C LYS A 86 -5.33 -22.56 5.72
N MET A 87 -5.42 -23.80 6.20
CA MET A 87 -4.93 -24.15 7.54
C MET A 87 -3.45 -23.84 7.71
N GLU A 88 -2.64 -24.14 6.70
CA GLU A 88 -1.21 -23.85 6.74
C GLU A 88 -0.90 -22.35 6.71
N ILE A 89 -1.61 -21.57 5.87
CA ILE A 89 -1.50 -20.10 5.86
C ILE A 89 -1.89 -19.51 7.23
N ASP A 90 -2.98 -19.99 7.81
CA ASP A 90 -3.46 -19.52 9.12
C ASP A 90 -2.45 -19.88 10.24
N ARG A 91 -1.86 -21.09 10.20
CA ARG A 91 -0.81 -21.52 11.14
C ARG A 91 0.43 -20.61 11.03
N GLN A 92 0.90 -20.35 9.82
CA GLN A 92 2.06 -19.47 9.59
C GLN A 92 1.76 -18.04 10.06
N ALA A 93 0.56 -17.52 9.79
CA ALA A 93 0.15 -16.20 10.26
C ALA A 93 0.08 -16.12 11.79
N GLU A 94 -0.33 -17.19 12.47
CA GLU A 94 -0.34 -17.24 13.93
C GLU A 94 1.09 -17.27 14.50
N GLU A 95 1.99 -18.05 13.92
CA GLU A 95 3.40 -18.09 14.29
C GLU A 95 4.08 -16.72 14.09
N GLU A 96 3.82 -16.08 12.95
CA GLU A 96 4.29 -14.74 12.66
C GLU A 96 3.72 -13.73 13.66
N ASN A 97 2.44 -13.79 14.00
CA ASN A 97 1.83 -12.93 15.02
C ASN A 97 2.44 -13.13 16.40
N ARG A 98 2.76 -14.37 16.79
CA ARG A 98 3.43 -14.67 18.07
C ARG A 98 4.86 -14.13 18.10
N ARG A 99 5.60 -14.28 16.99
CA ARG A 99 6.92 -13.68 16.80
C ARG A 99 6.82 -12.15 16.85
N TRP A 100 5.88 -11.57 16.11
CA TRP A 100 5.67 -10.12 16.11
C TRP A 100 5.34 -9.62 17.51
N ALA A 101 4.48 -10.31 18.25
CA ALA A 101 4.13 -9.94 19.62
C ALA A 101 5.36 -9.90 20.54
N SER A 102 6.31 -10.82 20.36
CA SER A 102 7.53 -10.90 21.18
C SER A 102 8.60 -9.85 20.83
N LEU A 103 8.48 -9.15 19.69
CA LEU A 103 9.44 -8.11 19.29
C LEU A 103 9.30 -6.82 20.11
N GLY A 104 10.46 -6.19 20.35
CA GLY A 104 10.54 -4.84 20.91
C GLY A 104 10.02 -3.78 19.94
N MET A 105 9.68 -2.59 20.47
CA MET A 105 9.04 -1.53 19.66
C MET A 105 9.93 -1.00 18.53
N LYS A 106 11.25 -0.98 18.72
CA LYS A 106 12.21 -0.59 17.69
C LYS A 106 12.27 -1.62 16.56
N ASP A 107 12.30 -2.90 16.92
CA ASP A 107 12.37 -4.00 15.95
C ASP A 107 11.07 -4.09 15.14
N LYS A 108 9.91 -3.90 15.80
CA LYS A 108 8.61 -3.76 15.13
C LYS A 108 8.60 -2.63 14.12
N ALA A 109 9.11 -1.45 14.48
CA ALA A 109 9.16 -0.32 13.56
C ALA A 109 10.08 -0.59 12.37
N ALA A 110 11.24 -1.21 12.61
CA ALA A 110 12.18 -1.57 11.56
C ALA A 110 11.61 -2.62 10.60
N GLU A 111 10.99 -3.69 11.12
CA GLU A 111 10.38 -4.75 10.30
C GLU A 111 9.15 -4.24 9.54
N TRP A 112 8.31 -3.39 10.16
CA TRP A 112 7.21 -2.75 9.46
C TRP A 112 7.70 -1.90 8.27
N ALA A 113 8.75 -1.10 8.48
CA ALA A 113 9.32 -0.27 7.44
C ALA A 113 9.96 -1.11 6.32
N ALA A 114 10.60 -2.24 6.67
CA ALA A 114 11.16 -3.18 5.72
C ALA A 114 10.10 -3.88 4.87
N ASN A 115 8.92 -4.17 5.44
CA ASN A 115 7.79 -4.79 4.73
C ASN A 115 7.00 -3.78 3.87
N HIS A 116 6.98 -2.50 4.25
CA HIS A 116 6.21 -1.44 3.58
C HIS A 116 7.10 -0.42 2.86
N GLN A 117 8.16 -0.88 2.21
CA GLN A 117 9.20 -0.02 1.65
C GLN A 117 8.66 1.07 0.73
N LEU A 118 7.81 0.69 -0.23
CA LEU A 118 7.26 1.63 -1.20
C LEU A 118 6.42 2.69 -0.50
N SER A 119 5.68 2.33 0.55
CA SER A 119 4.91 3.27 1.36
C SER A 119 5.83 4.20 2.17
N VAL A 120 6.91 3.68 2.76
CA VAL A 120 7.89 4.48 3.50
C VAL A 120 8.64 5.44 2.57
N ILE A 121 9.10 4.96 1.42
CA ILE A 121 9.83 5.73 0.41
C ILE A 121 8.93 6.84 -0.15
N SER A 122 7.72 6.50 -0.58
CA SER A 122 6.76 7.48 -1.11
C SER A 122 6.28 8.47 -0.05
N GLY A 123 6.02 8.02 1.17
CA GLY A 123 5.65 8.87 2.29
C GLY A 123 6.77 9.84 2.68
N THR A 124 8.01 9.35 2.78
CA THR A 124 9.19 10.17 3.08
C THR A 124 9.46 11.18 1.97
N TRP A 125 9.31 10.78 0.71
CA TRP A 125 9.41 11.67 -0.44
C TRP A 125 8.37 12.80 -0.35
N ALA A 126 7.09 12.45 -0.19
CA ALA A 126 6.00 13.41 -0.12
C ALA A 126 6.18 14.38 1.06
N LEU A 127 6.58 13.85 2.22
CA LEU A 127 6.87 14.64 3.41
C LEU A 127 8.04 15.60 3.18
N SER A 128 9.11 15.13 2.54
CA SER A 128 10.30 15.95 2.25
C SER A 128 9.98 17.09 1.30
N VAL A 129 9.24 16.81 0.21
CA VAL A 129 8.77 17.84 -0.73
C VAL A 129 7.86 18.85 -0.03
N ALA A 130 6.93 18.38 0.81
CA ALA A 130 6.02 19.25 1.55
C ALA A 130 6.75 20.12 2.59
N ALA A 131 7.72 19.56 3.32
CA ALA A 131 8.51 20.26 4.31
C ALA A 131 9.37 21.36 3.67
N ILE A 132 10.14 21.02 2.63
CA ILE A 132 10.98 21.97 1.89
C ILE A 132 10.11 23.02 1.20
N GLY A 133 9.00 22.62 0.58
CA GLY A 133 8.05 23.55 -0.02
C GLY A 133 7.49 24.55 1.00
N SER A 134 7.07 24.06 2.16
CA SER A 134 6.55 24.91 3.25
C SER A 134 7.61 25.84 3.80
N TYR A 135 8.87 25.41 3.86
CA TYR A 135 9.99 26.24 4.28
C TYR A 135 10.27 27.36 3.26
N ILE A 136 10.41 27.04 1.97
CA ILE A 136 10.65 28.02 0.89
C ILE A 136 9.52 29.05 0.80
N MET A 137 8.27 28.62 0.99
CA MET A 137 7.12 29.53 0.91
C MET A 137 7.12 30.62 1.99
N LYS A 138 7.79 30.39 3.14
CA LYS A 138 7.90 31.35 4.25
C LYS A 138 8.96 32.43 4.03
N ASP A 139 9.84 32.31 3.04
CA ASP A 139 10.92 33.28 2.79
C ASP A 139 10.35 34.64 2.33
N PRO A 140 10.53 35.75 3.08
CA PRO A 140 9.99 37.05 2.67
C PRO A 140 10.79 37.73 1.55
N LEU A 141 12.01 37.27 1.25
CA LEU A 141 12.92 37.93 0.31
C LEU A 141 12.67 37.57 -1.16
N GLN A 142 11.83 36.57 -1.42
CA GLN A 142 11.58 36.06 -2.78
C GLN A 142 10.15 36.29 -3.25
N THR A 143 10.01 36.56 -4.55
CA THR A 143 8.70 36.65 -5.19
C THR A 143 8.07 35.26 -5.35
N THR A 144 6.73 35.18 -5.40
CA THR A 144 5.99 33.91 -5.56
C THR A 144 6.44 33.08 -6.77
N PRO A 145 6.67 33.67 -7.97
CA PRO A 145 7.17 32.90 -9.11
C PRO A 145 8.54 32.27 -8.87
N GLN A 146 9.47 32.99 -8.23
CA GLN A 146 10.80 32.48 -7.90
C GLN A 146 10.71 31.30 -6.93
N LYS A 147 9.88 31.42 -5.89
CA LYS A 147 9.62 30.32 -4.93
C LYS A 147 9.13 29.07 -5.64
N VAL A 148 8.17 29.20 -6.56
CA VAL A 148 7.63 28.06 -7.31
C VAL A 148 8.71 27.36 -8.14
N VAL A 149 9.58 28.13 -8.80
CA VAL A 149 10.71 27.56 -9.56
C VAL A 149 11.67 26.82 -8.62
N GLN A 150 12.01 27.41 -7.47
CA GLN A 150 12.89 26.77 -6.49
C GLN A 150 12.30 25.46 -5.95
N VAL A 151 11.03 25.46 -5.54
CA VAL A 151 10.35 24.26 -5.04
C VAL A 151 10.41 23.13 -6.08
N ARG A 152 10.25 23.44 -7.38
CA ARG A 152 10.34 22.43 -8.44
C ARG A 152 11.73 21.82 -8.57
N VAL A 153 12.80 22.62 -8.51
CA VAL A 153 14.18 22.11 -8.58
C VAL A 153 14.50 21.23 -7.38
N TRP A 154 14.08 21.65 -6.18
CA TRP A 154 14.22 20.82 -4.98
C TRP A 154 13.43 19.51 -5.08
N ALA A 155 12.18 19.56 -5.54
CA ALA A 155 11.36 18.36 -5.71
C ALA A 155 12.01 17.37 -6.70
N GLN A 156 12.61 17.86 -7.78
CA GLN A 156 13.37 17.03 -8.73
C GLN A 156 14.58 16.38 -8.05
N GLY A 157 15.38 17.16 -7.31
CA GLY A 157 16.55 16.64 -6.57
C GLY A 157 16.18 15.58 -5.53
N ILE A 158 15.12 15.82 -4.74
CA ILE A 158 14.59 14.86 -3.76
C ILE A 158 14.16 13.58 -4.47
N THR A 159 13.46 13.69 -5.60
CA THR A 159 13.00 12.51 -6.36
C THR A 159 14.19 11.65 -6.81
N ILE A 160 15.24 12.27 -7.35
CA ILE A 160 16.46 11.55 -7.74
C ILE A 160 17.11 10.88 -6.53
N GLY A 161 17.27 11.60 -5.42
CA GLY A 161 17.83 11.04 -4.19
C GLY A 161 17.05 9.86 -3.64
N VAL A 162 15.71 9.95 -3.65
CA VAL A 162 14.82 8.87 -3.23
C VAL A 162 14.92 7.66 -4.15
N LEU A 163 15.01 7.83 -5.47
CA LEU A 163 15.20 6.73 -6.41
C LEU A 163 16.53 5.99 -6.18
N ILE A 164 17.61 6.74 -5.92
CA ILE A 164 18.91 6.15 -5.58
C ILE A 164 18.82 5.37 -4.27
N ALA A 165 18.23 5.96 -3.22
CA ALA A 165 18.04 5.28 -1.95
C ALA A 165 17.19 4.01 -2.08
N ALA A 166 16.09 4.07 -2.83
CA ALA A 166 15.24 2.94 -3.13
C ALA A 166 16.03 1.83 -3.85
N ALA A 167 16.80 2.18 -4.89
CA ALA A 167 17.61 1.23 -5.63
C ALA A 167 18.64 0.52 -4.75
N VAL A 168 19.34 1.27 -3.88
CA VAL A 168 20.30 0.70 -2.93
C VAL A 168 19.59 -0.25 -1.96
N PHE A 169 18.45 0.17 -1.40
CA PHE A 169 17.70 -0.63 -0.44
C PHE A 169 17.14 -1.92 -1.05
N THR A 170 16.53 -1.82 -2.24
CA THR A 170 16.05 -2.98 -2.99
C THR A 170 17.19 -3.92 -3.36
N HIS A 171 18.36 -3.40 -3.74
CA HIS A 171 19.52 -4.24 -4.05
C HIS A 171 20.05 -4.97 -2.80
N ALA A 172 20.18 -4.28 -1.67
CA ALA A 172 20.61 -4.88 -0.41
C ALA A 172 19.67 -6.02 0.01
N GLN A 173 18.36 -5.81 -0.06
CA GLN A 173 17.39 -6.86 0.25
C GLN A 173 17.41 -8.02 -0.74
N ARG A 174 17.59 -7.78 -2.04
CA ARG A 174 17.72 -8.88 -3.00
C ARG A 174 18.90 -9.79 -2.64
N ARG A 175 20.00 -9.21 -2.16
CA ARG A 175 21.16 -9.99 -1.68
C ARG A 175 20.83 -10.78 -0.42
N GLU A 176 20.14 -10.17 0.54
CA GLU A 176 19.71 -10.85 1.77
C GLU A 176 18.70 -11.98 1.48
N ALA A 177 17.70 -11.71 0.65
CA ALA A 177 16.73 -12.70 0.19
C ALA A 177 17.39 -13.84 -0.60
N ALA A 178 18.39 -13.55 -1.43
CA ALA A 178 19.17 -14.58 -2.12
C ALA A 178 19.96 -15.46 -1.14
N ALA A 179 20.58 -14.86 -0.11
CA ALA A 179 21.29 -15.59 0.94
C ALA A 179 20.36 -16.44 1.81
N ASN A 180 19.15 -15.95 2.10
CA ASN A 180 18.15 -16.69 2.86
C ASN A 180 17.49 -17.81 2.03
N LYS A 181 17.28 -17.61 0.72
CA LYS A 181 16.80 -18.66 -0.20
C LYS A 181 17.73 -19.85 -0.31
N THR A 182 19.05 -19.64 -0.22
CA THR A 182 20.01 -20.76 -0.17
C THR A 182 19.97 -21.52 1.16
N LYS A 183 19.38 -20.95 2.21
CA LYS A 183 19.33 -21.52 3.56
C LYS A 183 18.00 -22.23 3.85
N ASN A 184 16.89 -21.72 3.32
CA ASN A 184 15.57 -22.35 3.33
C ASN A 184 15.21 -22.75 1.89
N ASN A 185 15.39 -24.03 1.54
CA ASN A 185 14.79 -24.61 0.34
C ASN A 185 13.27 -24.55 0.51
N ASP A 186 12.66 -23.49 -0.02
CA ASP A 186 11.26 -23.17 0.19
C ASP A 186 10.37 -24.13 -0.61
N HIS A 187 10.16 -25.31 -0.03
CA HIS A 187 9.28 -26.37 -0.52
C HIS A 187 7.84 -26.18 -0.03
N THR A 188 7.40 -24.94 0.26
CA THR A 188 6.04 -24.68 0.76
C THR A 188 4.96 -25.30 -0.14
N TRP A 189 5.12 -25.24 -1.46
CA TRP A 189 4.20 -25.93 -2.39
C TRP A 189 4.27 -27.46 -2.31
N ALA A 190 5.46 -28.04 -2.13
CA ALA A 190 5.60 -29.48 -2.00
C ALA A 190 5.03 -30.00 -0.68
N HIS A 191 5.20 -29.23 0.41
CA HIS A 191 4.59 -29.51 1.70
C HIS A 191 3.06 -29.48 1.62
N VAL A 192 2.49 -28.45 0.96
CA VAL A 192 1.03 -28.37 0.75
C VAL A 192 0.51 -29.53 -0.10
N ILE A 193 1.26 -29.98 -1.12
CA ILE A 193 0.90 -31.15 -1.93
C ILE A 193 0.96 -32.44 -1.11
N GLU A 194 2.01 -32.62 -0.31
CA GLU A 194 2.19 -33.79 0.55
C GLU A 194 1.08 -33.89 1.60
N GLU A 195 0.76 -32.78 2.29
CA GLU A 195 -0.34 -32.76 3.24
C GLU A 195 -1.70 -33.00 2.58
N GLN A 196 -1.93 -32.47 1.37
CA GLN A 196 -3.13 -32.79 0.61
C GLN A 196 -3.23 -34.27 0.24
N GLN A 197 -2.10 -34.93 -0.07
CA GLN A 197 -2.06 -36.37 -0.34
C GLN A 197 -2.35 -37.17 0.92
N ARG A 198 -1.71 -36.85 2.05
CA ARG A 198 -1.99 -37.48 3.35
C ARG A 198 -3.45 -37.34 3.76
N ALA A 199 -4.03 -36.15 3.61
CA ALA A 199 -5.44 -35.92 3.93
C ALA A 199 -6.39 -36.78 3.07
N LYS A 200 -6.06 -36.98 1.78
CA LYS A 200 -6.82 -37.86 0.88
C LYS A 200 -6.66 -39.34 1.20
N GLU A 201 -5.48 -39.76 1.67
CA GLU A 201 -5.22 -41.14 2.08
C GLU A 201 -5.97 -41.48 3.36
N ASN A 202 -5.95 -40.59 4.35
CA ASN A 202 -6.72 -40.76 5.60
C ASN A 202 -8.22 -40.83 5.33
N ALA A 203 -8.76 -39.96 4.46
CA ALA A 203 -10.18 -39.96 4.08
C ALA A 203 -10.62 -41.18 3.25
N LYS A 204 -9.68 -41.99 2.73
CA LYS A 204 -9.97 -43.27 2.05
C LYS A 204 -9.82 -44.48 2.97
N ALA A 205 -9.17 -44.32 4.12
CA ALA A 205 -8.94 -45.36 5.10
C ALA A 205 -10.08 -45.44 6.15
N GLU A 206 -10.86 -44.36 6.29
CA GLU A 206 -12.17 -44.32 6.96
C GLU A 206 -13.31 -44.76 6.04
#